data_AF-A0A3C0DTJ9-F1
#
_entry.id   AF-A0A3C0DTJ9-F1
#
_cell.length_a   1.000
_cell.length_b   1.000
_cell.length_c   1.000
_cell.angle_alpha   90.00
_cell.angle_beta   90.00
_cell.angle_gamma   90.00
#
_symmetry.space_group_name_H-M   'P 1'
#
loop_
_entity.id
_entity.type
_entity.pdbx_description
1 polymer ?
#
loop_
_entity_poly.entity_id
_entity_poly.type
_entity_poly.pdbx_seq_one_letter_code
_entity_poly.pdbx_strand_id
1 'polypeptide(L)'
;MNGVVPIPYWRLLARVNRIQNWRRLKSAVARSRLHAFLMSLFVFGYAWLAYTLFFKGLQFTSSFPGLGPVLIERMMFLLFAFLFLLLLLSNVIISFTNLFRNRETQFLLSLPVPHRSIYRWKLFESGILASWAFLFLIAPLVVAYGATHDAPWHFYVISPLFVALFVVLPGILGSWAALGLARWVDQVAFRVAVVVVMIWLIVIASAWLQPETVTDEMLETRVLDVVDRLLARTRFSLFPYLPSYWVSSGITQLVEGALMGTLFFGLVLLSHTLFFGYLASTRSGRFFYGAISAVNSRGGGSTASSVFGQAPFAPRILDRFAKILWWGRSDARALLVKDMRTFMRDATQWGQSLILLGLLIAYVVNLQHFSHRLTSDFWIDLTSYLNLGACALNLATLTTRFVFPQISLEGRRIWIIGMAPLGLRRTLIAKFLFCTAVSMAVTM
;
A
#
# COMPACT_ATOMS: atom_id res chain seq x y z
N MET A 1 -18.30 12.83 48.12
CA MET A 1 -17.37 12.05 47.27
C MET A 1 -17.91 12.09 45.85
N ASN A 2 -17.37 12.98 45.02
CA ASN A 2 -17.86 13.19 43.66
C ASN A 2 -17.61 11.92 42.84
N GLY A 3 -18.67 11.36 42.26
CA GLY A 3 -18.62 10.18 41.39
C GLY A 3 -17.86 10.48 40.12
N VAL A 4 -16.53 10.43 40.17
CA VAL A 4 -15.67 10.50 39.00
C VAL A 4 -15.92 9.23 38.19
N VAL A 5 -16.82 9.32 37.21
CA VAL A 5 -17.05 8.25 36.24
C VAL A 5 -15.72 7.98 35.53
N PRO A 6 -15.12 6.79 35.65
CA PRO A 6 -13.85 6.50 35.01
C PRO A 6 -14.02 6.60 33.50
N ILE A 7 -13.38 7.60 32.88
CA ILE A 7 -13.41 7.75 31.43
C ILE A 7 -12.66 6.54 30.86
N PRO A 8 -13.29 5.72 29.98
CA PRO A 8 -12.59 4.59 29.40
C PRO A 8 -11.40 5.11 28.58
N TYR A 9 -10.22 4.54 28.81
CA TYR A 9 -8.96 4.95 28.16
C TYR A 9 -9.07 5.10 26.63
N TRP A 10 -9.89 4.25 25.99
CA TRP A 10 -10.23 4.35 24.58
C TRP A 10 -10.82 5.70 24.18
N ARG A 11 -11.84 6.19 24.90
CA ARG A 11 -12.49 7.48 24.60
C ARG A 11 -11.54 8.64 24.80
N LEU A 12 -10.64 8.55 25.78
CA LEU A 12 -9.62 9.56 26.03
C LEU A 12 -8.62 9.63 24.86
N LEU A 13 -8.06 8.49 24.45
CA LEU A 13 -7.15 8.42 23.29
C LEU A 13 -7.83 8.92 22.00
N ALA A 14 -9.07 8.48 21.75
CA ALA A 14 -9.85 8.92 20.60
C ALA A 14 -10.10 10.44 20.60
N ARG A 15 -10.46 11.01 21.76
CA ARG A 15 -10.70 12.45 21.90
C ARG A 15 -9.42 13.26 21.67
N VAL A 16 -8.30 12.83 22.26
CA VAL A 16 -7.00 13.50 22.10
C VAL A 16 -6.56 13.49 20.64
N ASN A 17 -6.60 12.32 19.97
CA ASN A 17 -6.21 12.22 18.57
C ASN A 17 -7.14 13.03 17.66
N ARG A 18 -8.46 13.02 17.91
CA ARG A 18 -9.41 13.85 17.16
C ARG A 18 -9.08 15.34 17.29
N ILE A 19 -8.81 15.83 18.50
CA ILE A 19 -8.44 17.23 18.73
C ILE A 19 -7.10 17.55 18.06
N GLN A 20 -6.11 16.66 18.15
CA GLN A 20 -4.81 16.84 17.53
C GLN A 20 -4.90 16.92 16.01
N ASN A 21 -5.63 16.00 15.38
CA ASN A 21 -5.83 15.98 13.93
C ASN A 21 -6.64 17.18 13.46
N TRP A 22 -7.68 17.58 14.21
CA TRP A 22 -8.43 18.80 13.91
C TRP A 22 -7.56 20.06 13.96
N ARG A 23 -6.72 20.19 14.99
CA ARG A 23 -5.77 21.31 15.10
C ARG A 23 -4.73 21.28 13.99
N ARG A 24 -4.23 20.10 13.61
CA ARG A 24 -3.30 19.92 12.48
C ARG A 24 -3.94 20.37 11.17
N LEU A 25 -5.15 19.90 10.88
CA LEU A 25 -5.91 20.33 9.69
C LEU A 25 -6.12 21.84 9.67
N LYS A 26 -6.61 22.42 10.78
CA LYS A 26 -6.81 23.87 10.89
C LYS A 26 -5.50 24.65 10.68
N SER A 27 -4.40 24.17 11.24
CA SER A 27 -3.08 24.79 11.06
C SER A 27 -2.54 24.66 9.63
N ALA A 28 -2.80 23.55 8.95
CA ALA A 28 -2.38 23.30 7.57
C ALA A 28 -3.15 24.22 6.61
N VAL A 29 -4.47 24.33 6.78
CA VAL A 29 -5.32 25.24 6.00
C VAL A 29 -4.95 26.71 6.27
N ALA A 30 -4.66 27.06 7.52
CA ALA A 30 -4.26 28.42 7.88
C ALA A 30 -2.88 28.82 7.32
N ARG A 31 -1.94 27.87 7.19
CA ARG A 31 -0.60 28.13 6.64
C ARG A 31 -0.60 28.34 5.13
N SER A 32 -1.44 27.63 4.37
CA SER A 32 -1.50 27.78 2.92
C SER A 32 -2.86 27.37 2.36
N ARG A 33 -3.66 28.38 2.01
CA ARG A 33 -4.94 28.19 1.32
C ARG A 33 -4.76 27.55 -0.05
N LEU A 34 -3.65 27.84 -0.73
CA LEU A 34 -3.30 27.24 -2.03
C LEU A 34 -3.10 25.73 -1.92
N HIS A 35 -2.33 25.26 -0.93
CA HIS A 35 -2.12 23.82 -0.75
C HIS A 35 -3.42 23.09 -0.40
N ALA A 36 -4.27 23.69 0.44
CA ALA A 36 -5.57 23.13 0.77
C ALA A 36 -6.48 23.05 -0.47
N PHE A 37 -6.51 24.09 -1.29
CA PHE A 37 -7.26 24.11 -2.56
C PHE A 37 -6.75 23.05 -3.53
N LEU A 38 -5.45 22.97 -3.77
CA LEU A 38 -4.85 21.98 -4.67
C LEU A 38 -5.11 20.54 -4.20
N MET A 39 -5.02 20.27 -2.90
CA MET A 39 -5.33 18.96 -2.34
C MET A 39 -6.81 18.60 -2.51
N SER A 40 -7.70 19.57 -2.26
CA SER A 40 -9.14 19.39 -2.48
C SER A 40 -9.43 19.11 -3.95
N LEU A 41 -8.87 19.91 -4.87
CA LEU A 41 -9.02 19.72 -6.31
C LEU A 41 -8.51 18.34 -6.76
N PHE A 42 -7.37 17.88 -6.23
CA PHE A 42 -6.85 16.55 -6.52
C PHE A 42 -7.80 15.45 -6.03
N VAL A 43 -8.31 15.58 -4.80
CA VAL A 43 -9.21 14.58 -4.21
C VAL A 43 -10.52 14.47 -4.99
N PHE A 44 -11.17 15.61 -5.27
CA PHE A 44 -12.42 15.62 -6.04
C PHE A 44 -12.20 15.26 -7.51
N GLY A 45 -11.14 15.79 -8.12
CA GLY A 45 -10.78 15.52 -9.51
C GLY A 45 -10.45 14.05 -9.75
N TYR A 46 -9.72 13.41 -8.84
CA TYR A 46 -9.47 11.97 -8.89
C TYR A 46 -10.77 11.18 -8.74
N ALA A 47 -11.60 11.49 -7.73
CA ALA A 47 -12.84 10.75 -7.50
C ALA A 47 -13.78 10.83 -8.71
N TRP A 48 -13.90 12.02 -9.30
CA TRP A 48 -14.65 12.24 -10.54
C TRP A 48 -14.06 11.44 -11.72
N LEU A 49 -12.75 11.55 -11.95
CA LEU A 49 -12.08 10.84 -13.04
C LEU A 49 -12.25 9.32 -12.89
N ALA A 50 -11.99 8.79 -11.70
CA ALA A 50 -12.16 7.37 -11.38
C ALA A 50 -13.60 6.91 -11.63
N TYR A 51 -14.59 7.67 -11.17
CA TYR A 51 -16.00 7.38 -11.45
C TYR A 51 -16.28 7.32 -12.95
N THR A 52 -15.85 8.34 -13.72
CA THR A 52 -16.11 8.38 -15.17
C THR A 52 -15.42 7.24 -15.92
N LEU A 53 -14.21 6.86 -15.52
CA LEU A 53 -13.48 5.74 -16.10
C LEU A 53 -14.16 4.40 -15.78
N PHE A 54 -14.56 4.18 -14.52
CA PHE A 54 -15.27 2.96 -14.15
C PHE A 54 -16.63 2.87 -14.81
N PHE A 55 -17.38 3.97 -14.87
CA PHE A 55 -18.69 4.02 -15.51
C PHE A 55 -18.59 3.67 -17.00
N LYS A 56 -17.67 4.32 -17.74
CA LYS A 56 -17.43 4.00 -19.16
C LYS A 56 -16.93 2.58 -19.36
N GLY A 57 -16.04 2.10 -18.49
CA GLY A 57 -15.52 0.73 -18.55
C GLY A 57 -16.62 -0.31 -18.36
N LEU A 58 -17.46 -0.15 -17.33
CA LEU A 58 -18.60 -1.03 -17.06
C LEU A 58 -19.62 -0.98 -18.19
N GLN A 59 -19.93 0.21 -18.73
CA GLN A 59 -20.84 0.36 -19.86
C GLN A 59 -20.30 -0.36 -21.10
N PHE A 60 -19.01 -0.19 -21.42
CA PHE A 60 -18.35 -0.90 -22.52
C PHE A 60 -18.43 -2.43 -22.35
N THR A 61 -18.20 -2.94 -21.13
CA THR A 61 -18.32 -4.37 -20.85
C THR A 61 -19.76 -4.88 -20.96
N SER A 62 -20.74 -4.07 -20.55
CA SER A 62 -22.17 -4.43 -20.64
C SER A 62 -22.69 -4.49 -22.08
N SER A 63 -22.04 -3.83 -23.03
CA SER A 63 -22.39 -3.85 -24.45
C SER A 63 -22.22 -5.21 -25.13
N PHE A 64 -21.49 -6.15 -24.53
CA PHE A 64 -21.29 -7.50 -25.07
C PHE A 64 -22.46 -8.42 -24.66
N PRO A 65 -23.33 -8.83 -25.59
CA PRO A 65 -24.51 -9.64 -25.27
C PRO A 65 -24.11 -11.01 -24.68
N GLY A 66 -24.72 -11.39 -23.56
CA GLY A 66 -24.51 -12.68 -22.88
C GLY A 66 -23.19 -12.83 -22.10
N LEU A 67 -22.11 -12.18 -22.52
CA LEU A 67 -20.81 -12.21 -21.82
C LEU A 67 -20.64 -11.07 -20.80
N GLY A 68 -21.26 -9.91 -21.03
CA GLY A 68 -21.10 -8.71 -20.21
C GLY A 68 -21.37 -8.94 -18.71
N PRO A 69 -22.57 -9.40 -18.31
CA PRO A 69 -22.91 -9.59 -16.90
C PRO A 69 -21.98 -10.56 -16.15
N VAL A 70 -21.69 -11.71 -16.77
CA VAL A 70 -20.78 -12.73 -16.21
C VAL A 70 -19.37 -12.18 -16.05
N LEU A 71 -18.91 -11.39 -17.02
CA LEU A 71 -17.58 -10.79 -16.97
C LEU A 71 -17.50 -9.73 -15.87
N ILE A 72 -18.50 -8.85 -15.77
CA ILE A 72 -18.56 -7.81 -14.71
C ILE A 72 -18.57 -8.45 -13.32
N GLU A 73 -19.39 -9.48 -13.11
CA GLU A 73 -19.44 -10.21 -11.85
C GLU A 73 -18.06 -10.76 -11.48
N ARG A 74 -17.39 -11.42 -12.43
CA ARG A 74 -16.06 -11.99 -12.19
C ARG A 74 -14.97 -10.93 -11.99
N MET A 75 -15.04 -9.81 -12.71
CA MET A 75 -14.16 -8.66 -12.50
C MET A 75 -14.32 -8.10 -11.09
N MET A 76 -15.55 -8.02 -10.57
CA MET A 76 -15.82 -7.60 -9.20
C MET A 76 -15.20 -8.56 -8.17
N PHE A 77 -15.42 -9.88 -8.33
CA PHE A 77 -14.79 -10.89 -7.47
C PHE A 77 -13.26 -10.73 -7.46
N LEU A 78 -12.65 -10.67 -8.64
CA LEU A 78 -11.21 -10.55 -8.80
C LEU A 78 -10.66 -9.28 -8.20
N LEU A 79 -11.33 -8.16 -8.42
CA LEU A 79 -10.94 -6.89 -7.85
C LEU A 79 -10.96 -6.95 -6.32
N PHE A 80 -12.06 -7.39 -5.72
CA PHE A 80 -12.15 -7.48 -4.26
C PHE A 80 -11.15 -8.48 -3.67
N ALA A 81 -10.83 -9.58 -4.37
CA ALA A 81 -9.81 -10.53 -3.91
C ALA A 81 -8.40 -9.93 -3.98
N PHE A 82 -8.06 -9.25 -5.07
CA PHE A 82 -6.78 -8.54 -5.19
C PHE A 82 -6.66 -7.43 -4.15
N LEU A 83 -7.73 -6.65 -3.95
CA LEU A 83 -7.78 -5.61 -2.95
C LEU A 83 -7.73 -6.18 -1.53
N PHE A 84 -8.34 -7.34 -1.26
CA PHE A 84 -8.20 -8.02 0.02
C PHE A 84 -6.73 -8.35 0.31
N LEU A 85 -6.03 -8.96 -0.66
CA LEU A 85 -4.63 -9.32 -0.53
C LEU A 85 -3.75 -8.09 -0.31
N LEU A 86 -3.93 -7.05 -1.13
CA LEU A 86 -3.18 -5.80 -1.02
C LEU A 86 -3.43 -5.10 0.31
N LEU A 87 -4.68 -5.06 0.76
CA LEU A 87 -5.04 -4.45 2.03
C LEU A 87 -4.54 -5.26 3.22
N LEU A 88 -4.51 -6.59 3.12
CA LEU A 88 -3.91 -7.47 4.13
C LEU A 88 -2.39 -7.20 4.24
N LEU A 89 -1.66 -7.20 3.12
CA LEU A 89 -0.22 -6.92 3.10
C LEU A 89 0.10 -5.51 3.63
N SER A 90 -0.69 -4.51 3.21
CA SER A 90 -0.58 -3.13 3.70
C SER A 90 -0.80 -3.07 5.22
N ASN A 91 -1.84 -3.74 5.73
CA ASN A 91 -2.13 -3.80 7.16
C ASN A 91 -1.02 -4.49 7.96
N VAL A 92 -0.34 -5.51 7.42
CA VAL A 92 0.83 -6.13 8.07
C VAL A 92 1.94 -5.11 8.27
N ILE A 93 2.32 -4.40 7.21
CA ILE A 93 3.44 -3.44 7.23
C ILE A 93 3.12 -2.23 8.12
N ILE A 94 1.92 -1.65 7.95
CA ILE A 94 1.48 -0.49 8.72
C ILE A 94 1.31 -0.85 10.18
N SER A 95 0.66 -1.98 10.49
CA SER A 95 0.49 -2.43 11.88
C SER A 95 1.83 -2.72 12.53
N PHE A 96 2.77 -3.36 11.82
CA PHE A 96 4.12 -3.61 12.36
C PHE A 96 4.84 -2.29 12.70
N THR A 97 4.80 -1.33 11.78
CA THR A 97 5.48 -0.04 11.98
C THR A 97 4.81 0.76 13.12
N ASN A 98 3.48 0.78 13.17
CA ASN A 98 2.73 1.52 14.18
C ASN A 98 2.84 0.87 15.57
N LEU A 99 2.83 -0.45 15.67
CA LEU A 99 2.90 -1.17 16.94
C LEU A 99 4.31 -1.18 17.54
N PHE A 100 5.36 -1.36 16.73
CA PHE A 100 6.71 -1.63 17.26
C PHE A 100 7.70 -0.48 17.08
N ARG A 101 7.53 0.38 16.07
CA ARG A 101 8.50 1.46 15.76
C ARG A 101 8.00 2.86 16.08
N ASN A 102 6.70 3.05 16.28
CA ASN A 102 6.15 4.37 16.52
C ASN A 102 6.51 4.88 17.93
N ARG A 103 7.05 6.11 17.99
CA ARG A 103 7.39 6.81 19.24
C ARG A 103 6.17 7.01 20.12
N GLU A 104 5.00 7.21 19.52
CA GLU A 104 3.75 7.33 20.28
C GLU A 104 3.44 6.04 21.03
N THR A 105 3.63 4.88 20.41
CA THR A 105 3.40 3.59 21.08
C THR A 105 4.37 3.40 22.24
N GLN A 106 5.64 3.77 22.07
CA GLN A 106 6.64 3.75 23.16
C GLN A 106 6.24 4.69 24.32
N PHE A 107 5.75 5.89 24.00
CA PHE A 107 5.25 6.84 25.00
C PHE A 107 3.98 6.35 25.71
N LEU A 108 3.04 5.74 24.99
CA LEU A 108 1.83 5.18 25.59
C LEU A 108 2.14 4.00 26.54
N LEU A 109 3.21 3.24 26.26
CA LEU A 109 3.67 2.15 27.11
C LEU A 109 4.37 2.64 28.39
N SER A 110 4.88 3.87 28.42
CA SER A 110 5.41 4.47 29.65
C SER A 110 4.31 5.05 30.56
N LEU A 111 3.08 5.15 30.06
CA LEU A 111 1.93 5.63 30.82
C LEU A 111 1.21 4.43 31.48
N PRO A 112 0.45 4.65 32.57
CA PRO A 112 -0.35 3.62 33.23
C PRO A 112 -1.62 3.26 32.43
N VAL A 113 -1.48 3.05 31.12
CA VAL A 113 -2.55 2.63 30.21
C VAL A 113 -2.43 1.12 29.97
N PRO A 114 -3.50 0.33 30.12
CA PRO A 114 -3.43 -1.11 29.93
C PRO A 114 -3.07 -1.46 28.49
N HIS A 115 -2.15 -2.42 28.31
CA HIS A 115 -1.67 -2.90 27.00
C HIS A 115 -2.80 -3.27 26.02
N ARG A 116 -3.91 -3.81 26.54
CA ARG A 116 -5.10 -4.15 25.73
C ARG A 116 -5.72 -2.90 25.08
N SER A 117 -5.80 -1.79 25.80
CA SER A 117 -6.34 -0.53 25.27
C SER A 117 -5.42 0.10 24.24
N ILE A 118 -4.10 0.01 24.46
CA ILE A 118 -3.09 0.48 23.48
C ILE A 118 -3.19 -0.34 22.19
N TYR A 119 -3.24 -1.67 22.28
CA TYR A 119 -3.37 -2.53 21.11
C TYR A 119 -4.66 -2.27 20.35
N ARG A 120 -5.82 -2.17 21.03
CA ARG A 120 -7.09 -1.82 20.38
C ARG A 120 -6.97 -0.50 19.62
N TRP A 121 -6.36 0.50 20.25
CA TRP A 121 -6.22 1.84 19.67
C TRP A 121 -5.35 1.81 18.41
N LYS A 122 -4.22 1.13 18.51
CA LYS A 122 -3.28 0.98 17.39
C LYS A 122 -3.84 0.10 16.27
N LEU A 123 -4.67 -0.89 16.58
CA LEU A 123 -5.39 -1.68 15.58
C LEU A 123 -6.34 -0.80 14.76
N PHE A 124 -7.14 0.02 15.43
CA PHE A 124 -8.08 0.92 14.75
C PHE A 124 -7.38 2.03 13.96
N GLU A 125 -6.34 2.64 14.54
CA GLU A 125 -5.54 3.64 13.85
C GLU A 125 -4.86 3.06 12.59
N SER A 126 -4.20 1.91 12.72
CA SER A 126 -3.58 1.22 11.58
C SER A 126 -4.61 0.81 10.54
N GLY A 127 -5.80 0.35 10.96
CA GLY A 127 -6.89 -0.02 10.06
C GLY A 127 -7.37 1.17 9.22
N ILE A 128 -7.59 2.34 9.83
CA ILE A 128 -7.95 3.56 9.08
C ILE A 128 -6.82 3.98 8.13
N LEU A 129 -5.58 3.98 8.62
CA LEU A 129 -4.41 4.39 7.82
C LEU A 129 -4.09 3.43 6.68
N ALA A 130 -4.45 2.15 6.77
CA ALA A 130 -4.28 1.19 5.69
C ALA A 130 -5.39 1.28 4.64
N SER A 131 -6.57 1.76 5.03
CA SER A 131 -7.79 1.61 4.23
C SER A 131 -8.21 2.87 3.48
N TRP A 132 -7.63 4.03 3.78
CA TRP A 132 -8.02 5.28 3.11
C TRP A 132 -7.84 5.21 1.58
N ALA A 133 -6.71 4.68 1.10
CA ALA A 133 -6.44 4.58 -0.34
C ALA A 133 -7.36 3.58 -1.03
N PHE A 134 -7.69 2.49 -0.33
CA PHE A 134 -8.65 1.49 -0.79
C PHE A 134 -10.06 2.06 -0.92
N LEU A 135 -10.54 2.81 0.08
CA LEU A 135 -11.84 3.47 0.02
C LEU A 135 -11.90 4.48 -1.13
N PHE A 136 -10.78 5.15 -1.40
CA PHE A 136 -10.67 6.11 -2.48
C PHE A 136 -10.82 5.49 -3.87
N LEU A 137 -10.43 4.21 -4.03
CA LEU A 137 -10.61 3.45 -5.26
C LEU A 137 -12.01 2.82 -5.37
N ILE A 138 -12.53 2.23 -4.27
CA ILE A 138 -13.78 1.48 -4.30
C ILE A 138 -15.02 2.38 -4.28
N ALA A 139 -14.98 3.50 -3.58
CA ALA A 139 -16.13 4.40 -3.53
C ALA A 139 -16.63 4.81 -4.93
N PRO A 140 -15.79 5.33 -5.85
CA PRO A 140 -16.25 5.66 -7.20
C PRO A 140 -16.67 4.44 -8.00
N LEU A 141 -16.02 3.28 -7.80
CA LEU A 141 -16.39 2.04 -8.48
C LEU A 141 -17.78 1.55 -8.09
N VAL A 142 -18.09 1.48 -6.79
CA VAL A 142 -19.39 1.01 -6.30
C VAL A 142 -20.49 1.96 -6.75
N VAL A 143 -20.22 3.27 -6.73
CA VAL A 143 -21.17 4.28 -7.24
C VAL A 143 -21.38 4.12 -8.74
N ALA A 144 -20.32 3.89 -9.52
CA ALA A 144 -20.42 3.61 -10.96
C ALA A 144 -21.19 2.32 -11.24
N TYR A 145 -20.94 1.26 -10.48
CA TYR A 145 -21.61 -0.04 -10.60
C TYR A 145 -23.11 0.05 -10.31
N GLY A 146 -23.50 0.81 -9.29
CA GLY A 146 -24.91 1.09 -9.01
C GLY A 146 -25.57 1.94 -10.10
N ALA A 147 -24.85 2.92 -10.64
CA ALA A 147 -25.35 3.78 -11.71
C ALA A 147 -25.50 3.05 -13.07
N THR A 148 -24.65 2.06 -13.36
CA THR A 148 -24.74 1.31 -14.64
C THR A 148 -25.88 0.30 -14.67
N HIS A 149 -26.37 -0.14 -13.51
CA HIS A 149 -27.43 -1.15 -13.38
C HIS A 149 -28.73 -0.58 -12.79
N ASP A 150 -28.90 0.75 -12.79
CA ASP A 150 -30.07 1.45 -12.24
C ASP A 150 -30.46 0.96 -10.83
N ALA A 151 -29.46 0.85 -9.94
CA ALA A 151 -29.64 0.29 -8.62
C ALA A 151 -30.55 1.16 -7.72
N PRO A 152 -31.37 0.54 -6.86
CA PRO A 152 -32.26 1.26 -5.96
C PRO A 152 -31.50 2.03 -4.88
N TRP A 153 -32.12 3.06 -4.29
CA TRP A 153 -31.47 3.96 -3.31
C TRP A 153 -30.81 3.24 -2.12
N HIS A 154 -31.35 2.10 -1.68
CA HIS A 154 -30.81 1.33 -0.56
C HIS A 154 -29.43 0.72 -0.88
N PHE A 155 -29.10 0.50 -2.15
CA PHE A 155 -27.78 0.06 -2.59
C PHE A 155 -26.67 1.01 -2.11
N TYR A 156 -26.88 2.32 -2.26
CA TYR A 156 -25.90 3.35 -1.89
C TYR A 156 -25.69 3.47 -0.36
N VAL A 157 -26.65 3.03 0.45
CA VAL A 157 -26.57 3.05 1.91
C VAL A 157 -25.99 1.75 2.48
N ILE A 158 -26.34 0.61 1.88
CA ILE A 158 -25.91 -0.71 2.35
C ILE A 158 -24.49 -1.03 1.84
N SER A 159 -24.13 -0.65 0.62
CA SER A 159 -22.80 -0.97 0.07
C SER A 159 -21.62 -0.39 0.89
N PRO A 160 -21.65 0.84 1.44
CA PRO A 160 -20.58 1.30 2.32
C PRO A 160 -20.47 0.48 3.61
N LEU A 161 -21.57 -0.07 4.11
CA LEU A 161 -21.56 -0.95 5.29
C LEU A 161 -20.84 -2.27 4.98
N PHE A 162 -21.10 -2.89 3.82
CA PHE A 162 -20.37 -4.07 3.36
C PHE A 162 -18.86 -3.78 3.23
N VAL A 163 -18.51 -2.67 2.59
CA VAL A 163 -17.10 -2.28 2.42
C VAL A 163 -16.44 -2.01 3.78
N ALA A 164 -17.15 -1.38 4.73
CA ALA A 164 -16.62 -1.14 6.07
C ALA A 164 -16.36 -2.44 6.85
N LEU A 165 -17.30 -3.38 6.82
CA LEU A 165 -17.13 -4.69 7.45
C LEU A 165 -15.99 -5.48 6.80
N PHE A 166 -15.89 -5.43 5.47
CA PHE A 166 -14.82 -6.08 4.73
C PHE A 166 -13.44 -5.59 5.12
N VAL A 167 -13.26 -4.28 5.29
CA VAL A 167 -11.98 -3.64 5.65
C VAL A 167 -11.47 -4.09 7.02
N VAL A 168 -12.37 -4.38 7.96
CA VAL A 168 -12.02 -4.76 9.33
C VAL A 168 -11.28 -6.11 9.37
N LEU A 169 -11.68 -7.07 8.55
CA LEU A 169 -11.08 -8.42 8.51
C LEU A 169 -9.57 -8.43 8.19
N PRO A 170 -9.11 -7.91 7.04
CA PRO A 170 -7.69 -7.81 6.73
C PRO A 170 -6.93 -6.89 7.69
N GLY A 171 -7.59 -5.91 8.33
CA GLY A 171 -7.02 -5.13 9.42
C GLY A 171 -6.65 -5.99 10.63
N ILE A 172 -7.57 -6.86 11.06
CA ILE A 172 -7.34 -7.79 12.17
C ILE A 172 -6.29 -8.83 11.79
N LEU A 173 -6.46 -9.50 10.65
CA LEU A 173 -5.53 -10.53 10.17
C LEU A 173 -4.12 -9.98 9.97
N GLY A 174 -4.01 -8.78 9.37
CA GLY A 174 -2.74 -8.09 9.17
C GLY A 174 -2.07 -7.73 10.50
N SER A 175 -2.84 -7.32 11.52
CA SER A 175 -2.29 -7.07 12.85
C SER A 175 -1.78 -8.34 13.54
N TRP A 176 -2.46 -9.47 13.39
CA TRP A 176 -2.02 -10.75 13.96
C TRP A 176 -0.79 -11.29 13.26
N ALA A 177 -0.75 -11.20 11.93
CA ALA A 177 0.45 -11.49 11.17
C ALA A 177 1.61 -10.58 11.60
N ALA A 178 1.38 -9.29 11.83
CA ALA A 178 2.41 -8.38 12.35
C ALA A 178 2.90 -8.77 13.76
N LEU A 179 2.01 -9.19 14.66
CA LEU A 179 2.38 -9.72 15.98
C LEU A 179 3.19 -11.02 15.86
N GLY A 180 2.79 -11.92 14.97
CA GLY A 180 3.50 -13.17 14.67
C GLY A 180 4.89 -12.89 14.14
N LEU A 181 5.00 -12.03 13.12
CA LEU A 181 6.28 -11.61 12.55
C LEU A 181 7.18 -10.99 13.62
N ALA A 182 6.68 -10.09 14.46
CA ALA A 182 7.47 -9.46 15.50
C ALA A 182 8.00 -10.44 16.56
N ARG A 183 7.29 -11.53 16.82
CA ARG A 183 7.74 -12.56 17.78
C ARG A 183 8.80 -13.48 17.18
N TRP A 184 8.69 -13.81 15.90
CA TRP A 184 9.53 -14.85 15.26
C TRP A 184 10.67 -14.29 14.42
N VAL A 185 10.60 -13.03 14.00
CA VAL A 185 11.51 -12.49 12.98
C VAL A 185 12.44 -11.43 13.59
N ASP A 186 13.75 -11.70 13.57
CA ASP A 186 14.79 -10.75 13.96
C ASP A 186 14.80 -9.50 13.07
N GLN A 187 15.32 -8.37 13.56
CA GLN A 187 15.31 -7.10 12.80
C GLN A 187 16.06 -7.17 11.45
N VAL A 188 16.97 -8.14 11.30
CA VAL A 188 17.66 -8.45 10.04
C VAL A 188 16.84 -9.45 9.23
N ALA A 189 16.29 -10.49 9.87
CA ALA A 189 15.41 -11.46 9.23
C ALA A 189 14.11 -10.82 8.70
N PHE A 190 13.61 -9.72 9.27
CA PHE A 190 12.41 -9.03 8.78
C PHE A 190 12.72 -8.27 7.49
N ARG A 191 13.91 -7.66 7.41
CA ARG A 191 14.41 -7.06 6.18
C ARG A 191 14.57 -8.11 5.10
N VAL A 192 15.19 -9.24 5.44
CA VAL A 192 15.40 -10.35 4.50
C VAL A 192 14.08 -10.99 4.11
N ALA A 193 13.16 -11.24 5.04
CA ALA A 193 11.86 -11.84 4.76
C ALA A 193 10.98 -10.95 3.88
N VAL A 194 10.95 -9.63 4.11
CA VAL A 194 10.23 -8.71 3.22
C VAL A 194 10.84 -8.72 1.82
N VAL A 195 12.17 -8.69 1.71
CA VAL A 195 12.87 -8.75 0.42
C VAL A 195 12.64 -10.09 -0.28
N VAL A 196 12.68 -11.21 0.44
CA VAL A 196 12.46 -12.56 -0.09
C VAL A 196 11.01 -12.75 -0.51
N VAL A 197 10.03 -12.37 0.32
CA VAL A 197 8.60 -12.42 -0.04
C VAL A 197 8.32 -11.52 -1.24
N MET A 198 8.95 -10.36 -1.34
CA MET A 198 8.80 -9.48 -2.50
C MET A 198 9.43 -10.06 -3.76
N ILE A 199 10.64 -10.63 -3.69
CA ILE A 199 11.25 -11.34 -4.82
C ILE A 199 10.38 -12.53 -5.22
N TRP A 200 9.87 -13.29 -4.25
CA TRP A 200 8.94 -14.39 -4.48
C TRP A 200 7.65 -13.92 -5.15
N LEU A 201 7.06 -12.81 -4.72
CA LEU A 201 5.86 -12.24 -5.35
C LEU A 201 6.16 -11.73 -6.77
N ILE A 202 7.32 -11.13 -7.01
CA ILE A 202 7.75 -10.69 -8.34
C ILE A 202 8.01 -11.89 -9.26
N VAL A 203 8.61 -12.97 -8.75
CA VAL A 203 8.87 -14.21 -9.50
C VAL A 203 7.58 -14.98 -9.77
N ILE A 204 6.68 -15.11 -8.79
CA ILE A 204 5.34 -15.67 -9.02
C ILE A 204 4.62 -14.81 -10.04
N ALA A 205 4.60 -13.49 -9.88
CA ALA A 205 3.92 -12.60 -10.80
C ALA A 205 4.53 -12.72 -12.20
N SER A 206 5.84 -12.71 -12.37
CA SER A 206 6.46 -12.87 -13.69
C SER A 206 6.21 -14.25 -14.30
N ALA A 207 6.18 -15.32 -13.51
CA ALA A 207 5.85 -16.66 -13.97
C ALA A 207 4.35 -16.85 -14.27
N TRP A 208 3.46 -16.18 -13.52
CA TRP A 208 2.02 -16.24 -13.73
C TRP A 208 1.52 -15.31 -14.83
N LEU A 209 2.21 -14.18 -15.05
CA LEU A 209 1.95 -13.21 -16.11
C LEU A 209 2.72 -13.50 -17.41
N GLN A 210 3.50 -14.58 -17.51
CA GLN A 210 4.02 -15.05 -18.79
C GLN A 210 2.81 -15.36 -19.70
N PRO A 211 2.62 -14.61 -20.79
CA PRO A 211 1.54 -14.88 -21.73
C PRO A 211 1.87 -16.21 -22.39
N GLU A 212 1.08 -17.23 -22.12
CA GLU A 212 1.10 -18.45 -22.93
C GLU A 212 0.87 -18.03 -24.37
N THR A 213 1.79 -18.39 -25.26
CA THR A 213 1.74 -18.06 -26.68
C THR A 213 0.47 -18.66 -27.26
N VAL A 214 -0.58 -17.85 -27.36
CA VAL A 214 -1.76 -18.19 -28.15
C VAL A 214 -1.28 -18.22 -29.59
N THR A 215 -1.00 -19.43 -30.08
CA THR A 215 -0.72 -19.74 -31.47
C THR A 215 -2.00 -19.47 -32.28
N ASP A 216 -1.84 -18.85 -33.45
CA ASP A 216 -2.93 -18.29 -34.26
C ASP A 216 -3.98 -19.30 -34.77
N GLU A 217 -3.85 -20.60 -34.50
CA GLU A 217 -4.84 -21.64 -34.87
C GLU A 217 -6.04 -21.76 -33.90
N MET A 218 -6.01 -21.12 -32.71
CA MET A 218 -7.10 -21.26 -31.71
C MET A 218 -8.14 -20.13 -31.71
N LEU A 219 -7.98 -19.12 -32.58
CA LEU A 219 -8.81 -17.90 -32.59
C LEU A 219 -10.20 -18.09 -33.23
N GLU A 220 -10.40 -19.08 -34.10
CA GLU A 220 -11.65 -19.20 -34.87
C GLU A 220 -12.76 -20.03 -34.23
N THR A 221 -12.49 -20.91 -33.25
CA THR A 221 -13.53 -21.83 -32.75
C THR A 221 -13.83 -21.82 -31.26
N ARG A 222 -13.08 -21.11 -30.41
CA ARG A 222 -13.34 -21.22 -28.94
C ARG A 222 -12.86 -20.03 -28.10
N VAL A 223 -13.44 -18.85 -28.36
CA VAL A 223 -13.40 -17.71 -27.42
C VAL A 223 -13.81 -18.14 -26.01
N LEU A 224 -14.74 -19.08 -25.89
CA LEU A 224 -15.18 -19.66 -24.61
C LEU A 224 -14.08 -20.45 -23.88
N ASP A 225 -13.17 -21.14 -24.57
CA ASP A 225 -12.13 -21.98 -23.94
C ASP A 225 -10.94 -21.14 -23.45
N VAL A 226 -10.61 -20.05 -24.18
CA VAL A 226 -9.64 -19.04 -23.74
C VAL A 226 -10.17 -18.28 -22.53
N VAL A 227 -11.46 -17.92 -22.55
CA VAL A 227 -12.14 -17.35 -21.39
C VAL A 227 -12.14 -18.36 -20.24
N ASP A 228 -12.52 -19.63 -20.45
CA ASP A 228 -12.59 -20.64 -19.37
C ASP A 228 -11.22 -20.97 -18.75
N ARG A 229 -10.11 -20.88 -19.51
CA ARG A 229 -8.73 -21.05 -19.00
C ARG A 229 -8.17 -19.84 -18.26
N LEU A 230 -8.45 -18.62 -18.73
CA LEU A 230 -8.17 -17.39 -17.96
C LEU A 230 -9.02 -17.33 -16.68
N LEU A 231 -10.23 -17.89 -16.75
CA LEU A 231 -11.15 -18.08 -15.64
C LEU A 231 -10.74 -19.19 -14.68
N ALA A 232 -10.05 -20.23 -15.16
CA ALA A 232 -9.52 -21.31 -14.33
C ALA A 232 -8.41 -20.81 -13.39
N ARG A 233 -7.49 -19.96 -13.87
CA ARG A 233 -6.44 -19.33 -13.03
C ARG A 233 -7.00 -18.35 -12.00
N THR A 234 -8.22 -17.86 -12.20
CA THR A 234 -8.89 -16.89 -11.32
C THR A 234 -9.91 -17.53 -10.36
N ARG A 235 -10.10 -18.86 -10.40
CA ARG A 235 -10.96 -19.60 -9.46
C ARG A 235 -10.57 -19.45 -7.99
N PHE A 236 -9.32 -19.09 -7.68
CA PHE A 236 -8.92 -18.76 -6.30
C PHE A 236 -9.78 -17.61 -5.73
N SER A 237 -10.17 -16.64 -6.57
CA SER A 237 -11.02 -15.52 -6.17
C SER A 237 -12.45 -15.93 -5.80
N LEU A 238 -12.90 -17.08 -6.32
CA LEU A 238 -14.23 -17.65 -6.08
C LEU A 238 -14.27 -18.58 -4.87
N PHE A 239 -13.19 -18.66 -4.08
CA PHE A 239 -13.18 -19.54 -2.92
C PHE A 239 -14.26 -19.09 -1.91
N PRO A 240 -15.25 -19.93 -1.57
CA PRO A 240 -16.45 -19.50 -0.83
C PRO A 240 -16.18 -18.92 0.56
N TYR A 241 -15.03 -19.22 1.15
CA TYR A 241 -14.63 -18.73 2.48
C TYR A 241 -13.80 -17.44 2.44
N LEU A 242 -13.55 -16.85 1.27
CA LEU A 242 -12.84 -15.58 1.17
C LEU A 242 -13.79 -14.41 1.48
N PRO A 243 -13.36 -13.42 2.30
CA PRO A 243 -14.13 -12.21 2.54
C PRO A 243 -14.45 -11.42 1.26
N SER A 244 -13.60 -11.52 0.24
CA SER A 244 -13.83 -10.91 -1.07
C SER A 244 -15.04 -11.50 -1.78
N TYR A 245 -15.29 -12.81 -1.60
CA TYR A 245 -16.45 -13.49 -2.16
C TYR A 245 -17.74 -12.92 -1.54
N TRP A 246 -17.82 -12.86 -0.20
CA TRP A 246 -19.01 -12.37 0.51
C TRP A 246 -19.39 -10.93 0.17
N VAL A 247 -18.40 -10.06 -0.04
CA VAL A 247 -18.66 -8.66 -0.42
C VAL A 247 -19.13 -8.56 -1.85
N SER A 248 -18.45 -9.26 -2.76
CA SER A 248 -18.79 -9.21 -4.18
C SER A 248 -20.18 -9.78 -4.40
N SER A 249 -20.47 -10.96 -3.85
CA SER A 249 -21.81 -11.57 -3.92
C SER A 249 -22.88 -10.74 -3.24
N GLY A 250 -22.57 -10.12 -2.09
CA GLY A 250 -23.51 -9.23 -1.40
C GLY A 250 -23.87 -8.00 -2.24
N ILE A 251 -22.88 -7.38 -2.90
CA ILE A 251 -23.06 -6.20 -3.76
C ILE A 251 -23.78 -6.55 -5.06
N THR A 252 -23.44 -7.67 -5.73
CA THR A 252 -24.09 -8.08 -6.97
C THR A 252 -25.56 -8.46 -6.73
N GLN A 253 -25.83 -9.25 -5.70
CA GLN A 253 -27.21 -9.64 -5.34
C GLN A 253 -28.07 -8.45 -4.90
N LEU A 254 -27.44 -7.41 -4.36
CA LEU A 254 -28.14 -6.18 -3.97
C LEU A 254 -28.59 -5.37 -5.20
N VAL A 255 -27.80 -5.40 -6.29
CA VAL A 255 -28.18 -4.79 -7.57
C VAL A 255 -29.26 -5.61 -8.28
N GLU A 256 -29.17 -6.94 -8.22
CA GLU A 256 -30.17 -7.84 -8.79
C GLU A 256 -31.52 -7.85 -8.01
N GLY A 257 -31.58 -7.21 -6.84
CA GLY A 257 -32.78 -7.16 -6.00
C GLY A 257 -32.99 -8.39 -5.12
N ALA A 258 -32.03 -9.32 -5.08
CA ALA A 258 -32.06 -10.53 -4.25
C ALA A 258 -31.69 -10.23 -2.78
N LEU A 259 -32.61 -9.55 -2.07
CA LEU A 259 -32.39 -9.08 -0.69
C LEU A 259 -31.99 -10.18 0.30
N MET A 260 -32.55 -11.39 0.18
CA MET A 260 -32.22 -12.50 1.08
C MET A 260 -30.76 -12.94 0.95
N GLY A 261 -30.24 -12.96 -0.27
CA GLY A 261 -28.85 -13.29 -0.53
C GLY A 261 -27.90 -12.22 0.01
N THR A 262 -28.23 -10.94 -0.23
CA THR A 262 -27.48 -9.83 0.38
C THR A 262 -27.49 -9.91 1.89
N LEU A 263 -28.64 -10.13 2.52
CA LEU A 263 -28.73 -10.25 3.98
C LEU A 263 -27.89 -11.42 4.51
N PHE A 264 -27.93 -12.57 3.85
CA PHE A 264 -27.12 -13.72 4.21
C PHE A 264 -25.62 -13.37 4.20
N PHE A 265 -25.10 -12.83 3.09
CA PHE A 265 -23.69 -12.47 3.00
C PHE A 265 -23.30 -11.32 3.95
N GLY A 266 -24.21 -10.36 4.16
CA GLY A 266 -24.02 -9.29 5.14
C GLY A 266 -23.90 -9.82 6.57
N LEU A 267 -24.75 -10.79 6.95
CA LEU A 267 -24.70 -11.45 8.25
C LEU A 267 -23.46 -12.35 8.41
N VAL A 268 -23.03 -13.02 7.34
CA VAL A 268 -21.78 -13.78 7.33
C VAL A 268 -20.60 -12.82 7.57
N LEU A 269 -20.53 -11.70 6.86
CA LEU A 269 -19.46 -10.72 7.02
C LEU A 269 -19.48 -10.08 8.42
N LEU A 270 -20.68 -9.76 8.93
CA LEU A 270 -20.88 -9.22 10.27
C LEU A 270 -20.47 -10.22 11.36
N SER A 271 -20.85 -11.49 11.24
CA SER A 271 -20.49 -12.50 12.23
C SER A 271 -18.98 -12.73 12.31
N HIS A 272 -18.29 -12.81 11.15
CA HIS A 272 -16.83 -12.96 11.12
C HIS A 272 -16.11 -11.71 11.67
N THR A 273 -16.56 -10.51 11.31
CA THR A 273 -15.95 -9.26 11.82
C THR A 273 -16.12 -9.12 13.32
N LEU A 274 -17.30 -9.45 13.87
CA LEU A 274 -17.53 -9.45 15.31
C LEU A 274 -16.71 -10.54 16.01
N PHE A 275 -16.66 -11.75 15.47
CA PHE A 275 -15.90 -12.86 16.06
C PHE A 275 -14.39 -12.57 16.11
N PHE A 276 -13.79 -12.24 14.97
CA PHE A 276 -12.36 -11.93 14.91
C PHE A 276 -12.04 -10.61 15.62
N GLY A 277 -12.93 -9.61 15.54
CA GLY A 277 -12.78 -8.34 16.25
C GLY A 277 -12.81 -8.53 17.77
N TYR A 278 -13.70 -9.38 18.27
CA TYR A 278 -13.75 -9.75 19.69
C TYR A 278 -12.47 -10.47 20.12
N LEU A 279 -11.98 -11.41 19.31
CA LEU A 279 -10.75 -12.14 19.61
C LEU A 279 -9.53 -11.20 19.65
N ALA A 280 -9.43 -10.28 18.69
CA ALA A 280 -8.37 -9.27 18.64
C ALA A 280 -8.43 -8.36 19.87
N SER A 281 -9.63 -7.94 20.26
CA SER A 281 -9.86 -7.04 21.39
C SER A 281 -9.53 -7.68 22.76
N THR A 282 -9.64 -9.01 22.89
CA THR A 282 -9.51 -9.70 24.19
C THR A 282 -8.19 -10.47 24.35
N ARG A 283 -7.85 -11.36 23.41
CA ARG A 283 -6.70 -12.28 23.50
C ARG A 283 -5.40 -11.61 23.03
N SER A 284 -5.44 -10.81 21.96
CA SER A 284 -4.24 -10.29 21.29
C SER A 284 -3.44 -9.28 22.12
N GLY A 285 -4.03 -8.64 23.13
CA GLY A 285 -3.32 -7.72 24.02
C GLY A 285 -2.21 -8.38 24.85
N ARG A 286 -2.34 -9.68 25.21
CA ARG A 286 -1.27 -10.43 25.90
C ARG A 286 -0.12 -10.76 24.93
N PHE A 287 -0.47 -11.17 23.71
CA PHE A 287 0.50 -11.45 22.67
C PHE A 287 1.27 -10.19 22.24
N PHE A 288 0.60 -9.03 22.21
CA PHE A 288 1.23 -7.74 21.96
C PHE A 288 2.32 -7.42 22.99
N TYR A 289 2.03 -7.57 24.28
CA TYR A 289 3.02 -7.33 25.32
C TYR A 289 4.23 -8.28 25.23
N GLY A 290 3.98 -9.57 24.99
CA GLY A 290 5.05 -10.54 24.75
C GLY A 290 5.91 -10.21 23.53
N ALA A 291 5.27 -9.81 22.43
CA ALA A 291 5.97 -9.42 21.20
C ALA A 291 6.81 -8.16 21.39
N ILE A 292 6.30 -7.12 22.06
CA ILE A 292 7.06 -5.88 22.27
C ILE A 292 8.23 -6.10 23.23
N SER A 293 8.06 -6.92 24.26
CA SER A 293 9.15 -7.31 25.15
C SER A 293 10.25 -8.07 24.38
N ALA A 294 9.88 -8.99 23.48
CA ALA A 294 10.83 -9.74 22.66
C ALA A 294 11.58 -8.85 21.66
N VAL A 295 10.89 -7.90 21.01
CA VAL A 295 11.53 -6.97 20.06
C VAL A 295 12.49 -6.02 20.77
N ASN A 296 12.11 -5.51 21.95
CA ASN A 296 12.94 -4.59 22.72
C ASN A 296 14.12 -5.31 23.40
N SER A 297 13.96 -6.55 23.88
CA SER A 297 15.06 -7.31 24.48
C SER A 297 16.10 -7.76 23.44
N ARG A 298 15.69 -7.97 22.18
CA ARG A 298 16.59 -8.29 21.06
C ARG A 298 17.36 -7.07 20.52
N GLY A 299 17.00 -5.85 20.92
CA GLY A 299 17.56 -4.60 20.39
C GLY A 299 18.90 -4.16 20.99
N GLY A 300 19.47 -4.89 21.96
CA GLY A 300 20.61 -4.41 22.76
C GLY A 300 21.86 -5.31 22.84
N GLY A 301 21.88 -6.48 22.23
CA GLY A 301 23.01 -7.43 22.37
C GLY A 301 23.90 -7.49 21.14
N SER A 302 25.06 -6.83 21.18
CA SER A 302 26.42 -7.29 20.85
C SER A 302 26.73 -8.57 20.02
N THR A 303 25.81 -9.24 19.32
CA THR A 303 26.12 -10.49 18.60
C THR A 303 26.52 -10.30 17.13
N ALA A 304 26.21 -9.15 16.51
CA ALA A 304 26.70 -8.86 15.16
C ALA A 304 28.18 -8.44 15.15
N SER A 305 28.72 -7.97 16.28
CA SER A 305 30.11 -7.56 16.42
C SER A 305 31.07 -8.71 16.78
N SER A 306 30.57 -9.87 17.21
CA SER A 306 31.44 -11.01 17.57
C SER A 306 31.56 -12.07 16.49
N VAL A 307 30.60 -12.19 15.56
CA VAL A 307 30.66 -13.19 14.48
C VAL A 307 31.44 -12.67 13.26
N PHE A 308 31.44 -11.36 13.03
CA PHE A 308 32.30 -10.72 12.05
C PHE A 308 33.23 -9.76 12.77
N GLY A 309 34.38 -10.26 13.21
CA GLY A 309 35.50 -9.47 13.74
C GLY A 309 36.09 -8.53 12.68
N GLN A 310 35.31 -7.54 12.25
CA GLN A 310 35.75 -6.52 11.30
C GLN A 310 36.00 -5.23 12.06
N ALA A 311 37.27 -4.83 12.03
CA ALA A 311 37.79 -3.61 12.63
C ALA A 311 36.95 -2.37 12.22
N PRO A 312 36.84 -1.34 13.08
CA PRO A 312 35.98 -0.17 12.86
C PRO A 312 36.32 0.66 11.60
N PHE A 313 37.44 0.37 10.92
CA PHE A 313 38.06 1.17 9.87
C PHE A 313 38.35 0.41 8.56
N ALA A 314 37.73 -0.74 8.31
CA ALA A 314 37.82 -1.35 6.99
C ALA A 314 37.02 -0.52 5.96
N PRO A 315 37.62 -0.09 4.83
CA PRO A 315 36.90 0.65 3.79
C PRO A 315 35.79 -0.26 3.24
N ARG A 316 34.55 0.12 3.54
CA ARG A 316 33.36 -0.65 3.14
C ARG A 316 33.26 -0.65 1.61
N ILE A 317 32.57 -1.64 1.06
CA ILE A 317 32.25 -1.77 -0.37
C ILE A 317 31.78 -0.42 -0.99
N LEU A 318 31.05 0.38 -0.22
CA LEU A 318 30.62 1.74 -0.56
C LEU A 318 31.77 2.72 -0.86
N ASP A 319 32.89 2.65 -0.14
CA ASP A 319 34.06 3.51 -0.36
C ASP A 319 34.84 3.09 -1.63
N ARG A 320 34.69 1.83 -2.08
CA ARG A 320 35.18 1.38 -3.40
C ARG A 320 34.27 1.84 -4.54
N PHE A 321 32.95 1.75 -4.38
CA PHE A 321 32.00 2.31 -5.36
C PHE A 321 32.12 3.83 -5.49
N ALA A 322 32.47 4.54 -4.40
CA ALA A 322 32.76 5.97 -4.43
C ALA A 322 33.97 6.36 -5.33
N LYS A 323 34.91 5.42 -5.54
CA LYS A 323 36.02 5.60 -6.48
C LYS A 323 35.62 5.35 -7.95
N ILE A 324 34.61 4.50 -8.15
CA ILE A 324 34.05 4.15 -9.48
C ILE A 324 33.09 5.21 -10.01
N LEU A 325 32.42 5.97 -9.15
CA LEU A 325 31.64 7.12 -9.59
C LEU A 325 32.59 8.23 -10.08
N TRP A 326 32.85 8.23 -11.39
CA TRP A 326 33.74 9.19 -12.06
C TRP A 326 33.23 10.65 -12.01
N TRP A 327 31.99 10.86 -11.56
CA TRP A 327 31.32 12.16 -11.58
C TRP A 327 31.64 13.03 -10.36
N GLY A 328 32.44 14.10 -10.55
CA GLY A 328 32.55 15.24 -9.62
C GLY A 328 33.76 15.27 -8.67
N ARG A 329 34.00 16.46 -8.07
CA ARG A 329 35.02 16.75 -7.04
C ARG A 329 34.83 15.88 -5.78
N SER A 330 35.92 15.65 -5.02
CA SER A 330 35.96 14.85 -3.78
C SER A 330 34.81 15.13 -2.81
N ASP A 331 34.45 16.40 -2.70
CA ASP A 331 33.50 16.89 -1.70
C ASP A 331 32.05 16.53 -2.06
N ALA A 332 31.71 16.55 -3.36
CA ALA A 332 30.40 16.10 -3.85
C ALA A 332 30.25 14.57 -3.71
N ARG A 333 31.35 13.82 -3.91
CA ARG A 333 31.35 12.36 -3.71
C ARG A 333 31.14 11.98 -2.25
N ALA A 334 31.78 12.69 -1.32
CA ALA A 334 31.57 12.47 0.11
C ALA A 334 30.10 12.67 0.53
N LEU A 335 29.43 13.67 -0.07
CA LEU A 335 28.02 13.93 0.16
C LEU A 335 27.11 12.83 -0.41
N LEU A 336 27.40 12.32 -1.62
CA LEU A 336 26.68 11.19 -2.22
C LEU A 336 26.88 9.88 -1.42
N VAL A 337 28.09 9.61 -0.95
CA VAL A 337 28.39 8.42 -0.13
C VAL A 337 27.64 8.48 1.20
N LYS A 338 27.57 9.67 1.81
CA LYS A 338 26.75 9.90 3.01
C LYS A 338 25.27 9.58 2.71
N ASP A 339 24.72 10.09 1.63
CA ASP A 339 23.31 9.86 1.28
C ASP A 339 23.04 8.39 0.98
N MET A 340 23.91 7.71 0.23
CA MET A 340 23.82 6.27 -0.05
C MET A 340 23.92 5.43 1.22
N ARG A 341 24.81 5.78 2.15
CA ARG A 341 24.94 5.11 3.46
C ARG A 341 23.72 5.34 4.33
N THR A 342 23.11 6.53 4.25
CA THR A 342 21.86 6.85 4.98
C THR A 342 20.70 6.04 4.41
N PHE A 343 20.61 5.93 3.09
CA PHE A 343 19.62 5.12 2.38
C PHE A 343 19.76 3.63 2.69
N MET A 344 20.98 3.08 2.66
CA MET A 344 21.22 1.67 3.03
C MET A 344 20.91 1.36 4.51
N ARG A 345 21.05 2.35 5.39
CA ARG A 345 20.68 2.21 6.82
C ARG A 345 19.18 2.26 7.03
N ASP A 346 18.45 3.01 6.20
CA ASP A 346 16.99 3.08 6.26
C ASP A 346 16.35 1.92 5.47
N ALA A 347 16.15 0.82 6.18
CA ALA A 347 15.49 -0.38 5.67
C ALA A 347 14.12 -0.11 5.02
N THR A 348 13.43 0.93 5.47
CA THR A 348 12.11 1.26 4.93
C THR A 348 12.22 1.88 3.54
N GLN A 349 13.21 2.74 3.32
CA GLN A 349 13.41 3.42 2.03
C GLN A 349 13.91 2.46 0.96
N TRP A 350 14.93 1.65 1.24
CA TRP A 350 15.44 0.73 0.23
C TRP A 350 14.47 -0.43 -0.05
N GLY A 351 13.75 -0.93 0.96
CA GLY A 351 12.70 -1.93 0.75
C GLY A 351 11.60 -1.42 -0.19
N GLN A 352 11.16 -0.17 0.01
CA GLN A 352 10.20 0.48 -0.86
C GLN A 352 10.73 0.74 -2.28
N SER A 353 12.02 1.04 -2.42
CA SER A 353 12.69 1.19 -3.73
C SER A 353 12.73 -0.11 -4.50
N LEU A 354 13.07 -1.22 -3.83
CA LEU A 354 13.13 -2.53 -4.46
C LEU A 354 11.74 -2.96 -4.96
N ILE A 355 10.69 -2.70 -4.16
CA ILE A 355 9.30 -2.99 -4.55
C ILE A 355 8.91 -2.20 -5.80
N LEU A 356 9.18 -0.89 -5.80
CA LEU A 356 8.80 -0.02 -6.91
C LEU A 356 9.56 -0.38 -8.19
N LEU A 357 10.87 -0.61 -8.10
CA LEU A 357 11.68 -1.04 -9.25
C LEU A 357 11.27 -2.42 -9.77
N GLY A 358 10.99 -3.38 -8.88
CA GLY A 358 10.52 -4.71 -9.27
C GLY A 358 9.18 -4.66 -10.00
N LEU A 359 8.25 -3.83 -9.52
CA LEU A 359 6.97 -3.61 -10.19
C LEU A 359 7.15 -2.91 -11.55
N LEU A 360 8.05 -1.94 -11.64
CA LEU A 360 8.37 -1.24 -12.88
C LEU A 360 8.97 -2.19 -13.93
N ILE A 361 9.88 -3.09 -13.53
CA ILE A 361 10.44 -4.10 -14.43
C ILE A 361 9.33 -5.04 -14.93
N ALA A 362 8.48 -5.54 -14.03
CA ALA A 362 7.36 -6.39 -14.41
C ALA A 362 6.40 -5.67 -15.37
N TYR A 363 6.16 -4.38 -15.14
CA TYR A 363 5.36 -3.52 -16.02
C TYR A 363 5.97 -3.40 -17.42
N VAL A 364 7.25 -3.06 -17.53
CA VAL A 364 7.94 -2.91 -18.83
C VAL A 364 7.91 -4.22 -19.62
N VAL A 365 8.20 -5.34 -18.95
CA VAL A 365 8.15 -6.67 -19.58
C VAL A 365 6.73 -7.00 -20.07
N ASN A 366 5.71 -6.73 -19.28
CA ASN A 366 4.32 -7.02 -19.66
C ASN A 366 3.86 -6.16 -20.85
N LEU A 367 4.22 -4.88 -20.86
CA LEU A 367 3.79 -3.93 -21.90
C LEU A 367 4.44 -4.21 -23.25
N GLN A 368 5.71 -4.63 -23.27
CA GLN A 368 6.38 -5.08 -24.50
C GLN A 368 5.64 -6.26 -25.16
N HIS A 369 5.09 -7.18 -24.37
CA HIS A 369 4.32 -8.31 -24.91
C HIS A 369 2.94 -7.89 -25.44
N PHE A 370 2.28 -6.93 -24.80
CA PHE A 370 0.95 -6.45 -25.22
C PHE A 370 1.03 -5.57 -26.48
N SER A 371 2.03 -4.70 -26.57
CA SER A 371 2.21 -3.77 -27.70
C SER A 371 2.42 -4.48 -29.04
N HIS A 372 2.95 -5.71 -29.05
CA HIS A 372 3.22 -6.44 -30.29
C HIS A 372 1.96 -7.05 -30.93
N ARG A 373 0.84 -7.15 -30.19
CA ARG A 373 -0.40 -7.80 -30.63
C ARG A 373 -1.54 -6.83 -30.98
N LEU A 374 -1.31 -5.52 -30.92
CA LEU A 374 -2.33 -4.52 -31.22
C LEU A 374 -2.31 -4.16 -32.72
N THR A 375 -3.37 -4.50 -33.44
CA THR A 375 -3.50 -4.27 -34.89
C THR A 375 -4.33 -3.04 -35.26
N SER A 376 -4.97 -2.37 -34.29
CA SER A 376 -5.87 -1.23 -34.53
C SER A 376 -5.29 0.07 -33.97
N ASP A 377 -5.32 1.12 -34.80
CA ASP A 377 -4.78 2.46 -34.50
C ASP A 377 -5.35 3.06 -33.20
N PHE A 378 -6.64 2.86 -32.93
CA PHE A 378 -7.28 3.34 -31.69
C PHE A 378 -6.62 2.76 -30.43
N TRP A 379 -6.32 1.46 -30.43
CA TRP A 379 -5.71 0.80 -29.28
C TRP A 379 -4.24 1.17 -29.13
N ILE A 380 -3.54 1.46 -30.24
CA ILE A 380 -2.16 1.96 -30.21
C ILE A 380 -2.12 3.35 -29.57
N ASP A 381 -2.99 4.27 -30.02
CA ASP A 381 -3.06 5.63 -29.47
C ASP A 381 -3.45 5.63 -28.00
N LEU A 382 -4.51 4.91 -27.63
CA LEU A 382 -4.97 4.79 -26.25
C LEU A 382 -3.87 4.20 -25.34
N THR A 383 -3.23 3.12 -25.78
CA THR A 383 -2.15 2.48 -25.00
C THR A 383 -0.95 3.41 -24.86
N SER A 384 -0.61 4.17 -25.90
CA SER A 384 0.49 5.15 -25.86
C SER A 384 0.23 6.29 -24.88
N TYR A 385 -0.98 6.87 -24.88
CA TYR A 385 -1.36 7.92 -23.91
C TYR A 385 -1.42 7.39 -22.48
N LEU A 386 -1.96 6.19 -22.27
CA LEU A 386 -1.99 5.55 -20.95
C LEU A 386 -0.58 5.22 -20.46
N ASN A 387 0.30 4.75 -21.34
CA ASN A 387 1.70 4.47 -21.01
C ASN A 387 2.47 5.75 -20.64
N LEU A 388 2.28 6.84 -21.38
CA LEU A 388 2.85 8.15 -21.03
C LEU A 388 2.38 8.59 -19.63
N GLY A 389 1.09 8.43 -19.34
CA GLY A 389 0.52 8.68 -18.02
C GLY A 389 1.15 7.82 -16.92
N ALA A 390 1.30 6.51 -17.16
CA ALA A 390 1.93 5.59 -16.23
C ALA A 390 3.41 5.94 -15.96
N CYS A 391 4.18 6.27 -17.00
CA CYS A 391 5.56 6.74 -16.88
C CYS A 391 5.65 8.04 -16.06
N ALA A 392 4.78 9.01 -16.33
CA ALA A 392 4.73 10.27 -15.58
C ALA A 392 4.38 10.04 -14.09
N LEU A 393 3.42 9.17 -13.79
CA LEU A 393 3.03 8.81 -12.42
C LEU A 393 4.15 8.05 -11.69
N ASN A 394 4.85 7.13 -12.37
CA ASN A 394 5.99 6.43 -11.82
C ASN A 394 7.13 7.39 -11.49
N LEU A 395 7.44 8.33 -12.40
CA LEU A 395 8.44 9.37 -12.16
C LEU A 395 8.06 10.31 -10.99
N ALA A 396 6.79 10.72 -10.92
CA ALA A 396 6.28 11.51 -9.80
C ALA A 396 6.40 10.76 -8.45
N THR A 397 6.17 9.45 -8.46
CA THR A 397 6.31 8.60 -7.28
C THR A 397 7.76 8.46 -6.84
N LEU A 398 8.67 8.19 -7.78
CA LEU A 398 10.12 8.09 -7.53
C LEU A 398 10.67 9.40 -6.93
N THR A 399 10.32 10.53 -7.52
CA THR A 399 10.77 11.85 -7.07
C THR A 399 10.25 12.19 -5.68
N THR A 400 8.97 11.96 -5.40
CA THR A 400 8.39 12.22 -4.08
C THR A 400 8.96 11.30 -3.00
N ARG A 401 9.28 10.04 -3.34
CA ARG A 401 9.69 9.03 -2.36
C ARG A 401 11.19 8.99 -2.10
N PHE A 402 12.02 9.35 -3.07
CA PHE A 402 13.48 9.28 -2.95
C PHE A 402 14.14 10.65 -2.99
N VAL A 403 13.71 11.55 -3.88
CA VAL A 403 14.37 12.86 -4.07
C VAL A 403 13.96 13.83 -2.97
N PHE A 404 12.66 13.92 -2.64
CA PHE A 404 12.20 14.84 -1.60
C PHE A 404 12.78 14.52 -0.20
N PRO A 405 12.81 13.27 0.28
CA PRO A 405 13.41 12.94 1.58
C PRO A 405 14.91 13.21 1.64
N GLN A 406 15.67 13.09 0.55
CA GLN A 406 17.10 13.39 0.55
C GLN A 406 17.41 14.83 0.96
N ILE A 407 16.51 15.78 0.67
CA ILE A 407 16.63 17.18 1.09
C ILE A 407 15.95 17.38 2.45
N SER A 408 14.76 16.83 2.63
CA SER A 408 13.96 17.00 3.86
C SER A 408 14.63 16.39 5.11
N LEU A 409 15.33 15.26 4.97
CA LEU A 409 16.06 14.60 6.06
C LEU A 409 17.27 15.39 6.56
N GLU A 410 17.78 16.33 5.76
CA GLU A 410 18.83 17.26 6.21
C GLU A 410 18.27 18.28 7.19
N GLY A 411 17.01 18.70 7.01
CA GLY A 411 16.17 19.43 7.97
C GLY A 411 16.93 20.43 8.85
N ARG A 412 16.99 20.16 10.16
CA ARG A 412 17.64 21.04 11.15
C ARG A 412 19.16 21.11 11.05
N ARG A 413 19.79 20.25 10.25
CA ARG A 413 21.25 20.16 10.06
C ARG A 413 21.71 20.82 8.76
N ILE A 414 20.79 21.42 8.00
CA ILE A 414 21.11 22.07 6.71
C ILE A 414 22.11 23.22 6.86
N TRP A 415 22.14 23.91 8.02
CA TRP A 415 23.11 24.97 8.31
C TRP A 415 24.55 24.45 8.33
N ILE A 416 24.79 23.20 8.74
CA ILE A 416 26.13 22.59 8.73
C ILE A 416 26.64 22.47 7.29
N ILE A 417 25.74 22.13 6.36
CA ILE A 417 26.04 22.05 4.93
C ILE A 417 26.24 23.44 4.34
N GLY A 418 25.48 24.43 4.80
CA GLY A 418 25.64 25.83 4.42
C GLY A 418 26.98 26.44 4.82
N MET A 419 27.55 26.01 5.97
CA MET A 419 28.87 26.46 6.45
C MET A 419 30.03 25.60 5.94
N ALA A 420 29.75 24.49 5.26
CA ALA A 420 30.78 23.67 4.62
C ALA A 420 31.31 24.37 3.34
N PRO A 421 32.58 24.15 2.95
CA PRO A 421 33.22 24.82 1.80
C PRO A 421 32.53 24.60 0.44
N LEU A 422 31.62 23.61 0.37
CA LEU A 422 30.75 23.35 -0.78
C LEU A 422 29.72 24.47 -1.00
N GLY A 423 29.15 25.03 0.07
CA GLY A 423 28.04 25.98 0.02
C GLY A 423 26.70 25.39 -0.48
N LEU A 424 25.59 26.00 -0.08
CA LEU A 424 24.23 25.45 -0.25
C LEU A 424 23.79 25.33 -1.72
N ARG A 425 24.19 26.29 -2.57
CA ARG A 425 23.87 26.25 -4.02
C ARG A 425 24.49 25.04 -4.71
N ARG A 426 25.76 24.74 -4.42
CA ARG A 426 26.46 23.62 -5.09
C ARG A 426 25.94 22.28 -4.60
N THR A 427 25.58 22.16 -3.32
CA THR A 427 24.98 20.92 -2.80
C THR A 427 23.62 20.64 -3.40
N LEU A 428 22.79 21.68 -3.60
CA LEU A 428 21.49 21.52 -4.27
C LEU A 428 21.67 21.10 -5.73
N ILE A 429 22.58 21.74 -6.48
CA ILE A 429 22.84 21.37 -7.88
C ILE A 429 23.41 19.94 -7.98
N ALA A 430 24.32 19.55 -7.09
CA ALA A 430 24.89 18.20 -7.08
C ALA A 430 23.81 17.14 -6.80
N LYS A 431 22.95 17.36 -5.80
CA LYS A 431 21.82 16.46 -5.51
C LYS A 431 20.82 16.43 -6.67
N PHE A 432 20.49 17.59 -7.25
CA PHE A 432 19.59 17.68 -8.40
C PHE A 432 20.11 16.89 -9.60
N LEU A 433 21.35 17.14 -10.03
CA LEU A 433 21.97 16.41 -11.16
C LEU A 433 22.03 14.91 -10.90
N PHE A 434 22.38 14.48 -9.68
CA PHE A 434 22.38 13.07 -9.31
C PHE A 434 20.98 12.46 -9.41
N CYS A 435 19.96 13.14 -8.86
CA CYS A 435 18.58 12.66 -8.93
C CYS A 435 18.04 12.61 -10.36
N THR A 436 18.37 13.60 -11.19
CA THR A 436 17.97 13.63 -12.60
C THR A 436 18.65 12.51 -13.38
N ALA A 437 19.95 12.27 -13.16
CA ALA A 437 20.68 11.18 -13.81
C ALA A 437 20.10 9.80 -13.45
N VAL A 438 19.82 9.58 -12.16
CA VAL A 438 19.18 8.33 -11.69
C VAL A 438 17.77 8.19 -12.25
N SER A 439 16.99 9.27 -12.29
CA SER A 439 15.63 9.23 -12.84
C SER A 439 15.63 8.92 -14.33
N MET A 440 16.51 9.56 -15.11
CA MET A 440 16.68 9.27 -16.54
C MET A 440 17.07 7.81 -16.78
N ALA A 441 18.00 7.27 -16.00
CA ALA A 441 18.43 5.87 -16.12
C ALA A 441 17.35 4.84 -15.77
N VAL A 442 16.31 5.25 -15.03
CA VAL A 442 15.17 4.36 -14.69
C VAL A 442 14.02 4.49 -15.70
N THR A 443 13.91 5.64 -16.37
CA THR A 443 12.83 5.91 -17.34
C THR A 443 13.18 5.54 -18.79
N MET A 444 14.46 5.51 -19.13
CA MET A 444 14.99 4.99 -20.40
C MET A 444 15.11 3.48 -20.31
#